data_AF-A0A6M0L0E7-F1
#
_entry.id   AF-A0A6M0L0E7-F1
#
_cell.length_a   1.000
_cell.length_b   1.000
_cell.length_c   1.000
_cell.angle_alpha   90.00
_cell.angle_beta   90.00
_cell.angle_gamma   90.00
#
_symmetry.space_group_name_H-M   'P 1'
#
loop_
_entity.id
_entity.type
_entity.pdbx_description
1 polymer ?
#
loop_
_entity_poly.entity_id
_entity_poly.type
_entity_poly.pdbx_seq_one_letter_code
_entity_poly.pdbx_strand_id
1 'polypeptide(L)'
;MNNRYRSKTDVEISSFEIIDFLKKEKLYISSNGIENISTNVSPLENSNPTSLSWIGDIRYDINQLNSNILIVKEKFENKSNNKSIIYTSNPKLATVLIL
;
A
#
# COMPACT_ATOMS: atom_id res chain seq x y z
N MET A 1 8.46 -12.25 35.47
CA MET A 1 8.96 -11.07 34.73
C MET A 1 8.95 -11.41 33.25
N ASN A 2 8.00 -10.86 32.50
CA ASN A 2 7.82 -11.19 31.09
C ASN A 2 8.95 -10.56 30.27
N ASN A 3 9.78 -11.42 29.67
CA ASN A 3 10.73 -11.05 28.63
C ASN A 3 9.96 -10.43 27.46
N ARG A 4 9.97 -9.09 27.38
CA ARG A 4 9.63 -8.38 26.15
C ARG A 4 10.78 -8.61 25.16
N TYR A 5 10.76 -9.74 24.48
CA TYR A 5 11.44 -9.86 23.20
C TYR A 5 10.77 -8.86 22.27
N ARG A 6 11.37 -7.67 22.16
CA ARG A 6 11.06 -6.74 21.08
C ARG A 6 11.54 -7.44 19.82
N SER A 7 10.61 -8.05 19.08
CA SER A 7 10.91 -8.73 17.82
C SER A 7 11.55 -7.73 16.87
N LYS A 8 12.62 -8.20 16.21
CA LYS A 8 13.16 -7.75 14.92
C LYS A 8 12.36 -6.58 14.35
N THR A 9 12.94 -5.37 14.40
CA THR A 9 12.43 -4.12 13.82
C THR A 9 11.51 -4.38 12.63
N ASP A 10 10.21 -4.20 12.82
CA ASP A 10 9.28 -4.09 11.70
C ASP A 10 9.78 -2.93 10.85
N VAL A 11 10.26 -3.23 9.63
CA VAL A 11 10.76 -2.20 8.73
C VAL A 11 9.54 -1.40 8.28
N GLU A 12 9.46 -0.16 8.76
CA GLU A 12 8.44 0.79 8.34
C GLU A 12 8.81 1.32 6.95
N ILE A 13 7.82 1.41 6.06
CA ILE A 13 7.94 2.04 4.76
C ILE A 13 6.80 3.03 4.56
N SER A 14 7.14 4.26 4.19
CA SER A 14 6.16 5.29 3.85
C SER A 14 5.60 5.11 2.44
N SER A 15 4.39 5.59 2.21
CA SER A 15 3.82 5.67 0.86
C SER A 15 4.67 6.53 -0.09
N PHE A 16 5.42 7.52 0.42
CA PHE A 16 6.29 8.35 -0.40
C PHE A 16 7.56 7.61 -0.84
N GLU A 17 8.15 6.81 0.04
CA GLU A 17 9.25 5.91 -0.34
C GLU A 17 8.81 4.89 -1.39
N ILE A 18 7.59 4.35 -1.24
CA ILE A 18 6.99 3.47 -2.25
C ILE A 18 6.83 4.20 -3.59
N ILE A 19 6.34 5.44 -3.58
CA ILE A 19 6.19 6.24 -4.80
C ILE A 19 7.54 6.47 -5.47
N ASP A 20 8.57 6.83 -4.72
CA ASP A 20 9.90 7.08 -5.27
C ASP A 20 10.54 5.81 -5.82
N PHE A 21 10.31 4.67 -5.18
CA PHE A 21 10.66 3.36 -5.72
C PHE A 21 9.94 3.08 -7.04
N LEU A 22 8.61 3.21 -7.09
CA LEU A 22 7.82 2.92 -8.29
C LEU A 22 8.12 3.88 -9.45
N LYS A 23 8.54 5.12 -9.18
CA LYS A 23 9.05 6.04 -10.22
C LYS A 23 10.34 5.52 -10.85
N LYS A 24 11.28 5.01 -10.04
CA LYS A 24 12.54 4.41 -10.54
C LYS A 24 12.26 3.18 -11.41
N GLU A 25 11.29 2.36 -11.00
CA GLU A 25 10.84 1.17 -11.74
C GLU A 25 9.94 1.49 -12.96
N LYS A 26 9.64 2.77 -13.23
CA LYS A 26 8.73 3.21 -14.31
C LYS A 26 7.32 2.57 -14.21
N LEU A 27 6.87 2.29 -12.99
CA LEU A 27 5.56 1.73 -12.69
C LEU A 27 4.59 2.77 -12.12
N TYR A 28 5.07 3.88 -11.57
CA TYR A 28 4.25 4.94 -11.00
C TYR A 28 3.46 5.71 -12.08
N ILE A 29 2.18 5.98 -11.81
CA ILE A 29 1.32 6.83 -12.63
C ILE A 29 0.97 8.12 -11.88
N SER A 30 0.34 7.99 -10.72
CA SER A 30 -0.10 9.13 -9.89
C SER A 30 -0.36 8.68 -8.44
N SER A 31 -0.69 9.62 -7.56
CA SER A 31 -1.15 9.32 -6.20
C SER A 31 -2.15 10.39 -5.75
N ASN A 32 -2.88 10.10 -4.66
CA ASN A 32 -3.76 11.09 -4.02
C ASN A 32 -3.03 12.01 -3.01
N GLY A 33 -1.70 11.90 -2.88
CA GLY A 33 -0.88 12.78 -2.04
C GLY A 33 -1.01 12.57 -0.53
N ILE A 34 -1.72 11.52 -0.09
CA ILE A 34 -1.84 11.20 1.34
C ILE A 34 -0.65 10.35 1.76
N GLU A 35 -0.02 10.71 2.86
CA GLU A 35 1.07 9.95 3.47
C GLU A 35 0.56 8.97 4.53
N ASN A 36 0.95 7.71 4.42
CA ASN A 36 0.76 6.69 5.44
C ASN A 36 2.01 5.82 5.54
N ILE A 37 2.12 5.09 6.66
CA ILE A 37 3.21 4.16 6.93
C ILE A 37 2.64 2.74 6.95
N SER A 38 3.40 1.81 6.38
CA SER A 38 3.13 0.38 6.39
C SER A 38 4.27 -0.37 7.07
N THR A 39 3.94 -1.43 7.80
CA THR A 39 4.90 -2.36 8.42
C THR A 39 4.86 -3.75 7.78
N ASN A 40 3.86 -4.02 6.95
CA ASN A 40 3.69 -5.34 6.31
C ASN A 40 2.99 -5.23 4.96
N VAL A 41 3.15 -6.26 4.13
CA VAL A 41 2.35 -6.45 2.92
C VAL A 41 1.34 -7.55 3.21
N SER A 42 0.06 -7.27 2.97
CA SER A 42 -1.02 -8.21 3.25
C SER A 42 -2.05 -8.26 2.11
N PRO A 43 -2.65 -9.42 1.84
CA PRO A 43 -3.84 -9.50 0.99
C PRO A 43 -5.00 -8.73 1.62
N LEU A 44 -5.97 -8.31 0.81
CA LEU A 44 -7.07 -7.43 1.26
C LEU A 44 -7.91 -8.06 2.38
N GLU A 45 -8.07 -9.39 2.36
CA GLU A 45 -8.89 -10.14 3.32
C GLU A 45 -8.27 -10.22 4.71
N ASN A 46 -6.94 -10.11 4.81
CA ASN A 46 -6.19 -10.20 6.06
C ASN A 46 -5.50 -8.88 6.42
N SER A 47 -5.80 -7.80 5.70
CA SER A 47 -5.12 -6.53 5.91
C SER A 47 -5.60 -5.82 7.15
N ASN A 48 -4.72 -4.97 7.66
CA ASN A 48 -4.95 -4.11 8.80
C ASN A 48 -4.46 -2.68 8.47
N PRO A 49 -4.66 -1.70 9.37
CA PRO A 49 -4.26 -0.32 9.11
C PRO A 49 -2.77 -0.10 8.85
N THR A 50 -1.88 -1.03 9.22
CA THR A 50 -0.44 -0.93 8.93
C THR A 50 -0.03 -1.76 7.71
N SER A 51 -1.00 -2.26 6.95
CA SER A 51 -0.76 -3.05 5.73
C SER A 51 -0.67 -2.18 4.48
N LEU A 52 0.26 -2.57 3.62
CA LEU A 52 0.24 -2.34 2.18
C LEU A 52 -0.56 -3.45 1.50
N SER A 53 -1.53 -3.09 0.68
CA SER A 53 -2.24 -4.04 -0.18
C SER A 53 -2.34 -3.52 -1.61
N TRP A 54 -2.73 -4.39 -2.54
CA TRP A 54 -2.96 -4.01 -3.92
C TRP A 54 -4.33 -4.41 -4.43
N ILE A 55 -4.80 -3.67 -5.43
CA ILE A 55 -6.10 -3.86 -6.06
C ILE A 55 -5.90 -4.00 -7.57
N GLY A 56 -6.21 -5.18 -8.10
CA GLY A 56 -6.21 -5.43 -9.55
C GLY A 56 -7.54 -5.15 -10.24
N ASP A 57 -8.65 -5.14 -9.48
CA ASP A 57 -10.02 -4.99 -9.97
C ASP A 57 -10.59 -3.63 -9.56
N ILE A 58 -11.18 -2.91 -10.51
CA ILE A 58 -11.72 -1.57 -10.26
C ILE A 58 -12.99 -1.54 -9.39
N ARG A 59 -13.60 -2.70 -9.12
CA ARG A 59 -14.91 -2.81 -8.44
C ARG A 59 -14.84 -2.76 -6.91
N TYR A 60 -13.67 -2.74 -6.31
CA TYR A 60 -13.55 -2.70 -4.85
C TYR A 60 -14.02 -1.36 -4.26
N ASP A 61 -14.77 -1.43 -3.16
CA ASP A 61 -15.10 -0.26 -2.34
C ASP A 61 -13.97 0.03 -1.36
N ILE A 62 -13.27 1.13 -1.58
CA ILE A 62 -12.10 1.51 -0.77
C ILE A 62 -12.43 1.75 0.70
N ASN A 63 -13.68 2.13 1.01
CA ASN A 63 -14.10 2.41 2.37
C ASN A 63 -14.26 1.14 3.21
N GLN A 64 -14.39 -0.02 2.56
CA GLN A 64 -14.49 -1.33 3.21
C GLN A 64 -13.12 -1.98 3.44
N LEU A 65 -12.04 -1.37 2.96
CA LEU A 65 -10.69 -1.92 3.04
C LEU A 65 -9.99 -1.44 4.32
N ASN A 66 -9.29 -2.35 4.99
CA ASN A 66 -8.57 -2.03 6.22
C ASN A 66 -7.21 -1.38 5.97
N SER A 67 -6.55 -1.69 4.84
CA SER A 67 -5.21 -1.18 4.49
C SER A 67 -5.18 0.34 4.37
N ASN A 68 -4.15 0.99 4.93
CA ASN A 68 -3.98 2.44 4.77
C ASN A 68 -3.13 2.82 3.55
N ILE A 69 -2.35 1.89 2.99
CA ILE A 69 -1.69 2.07 1.69
C ILE A 69 -2.25 1.07 0.68
N LEU A 70 -2.71 1.58 -0.45
CA LEU A 70 -3.28 0.81 -1.54
C LEU A 70 -2.55 1.10 -2.85
N ILE A 71 -2.00 0.06 -3.47
CA ILE A 71 -1.46 0.11 -4.82
C ILE A 71 -2.56 -0.33 -5.78
N VAL A 72 -3.00 0.56 -6.67
CA VAL A 72 -4.20 0.34 -7.48
C VAL A 72 -3.90 0.55 -8.96
N LYS A 73 -4.75 -0.03 -9.81
CA LYS A 73 -4.65 0.16 -11.26
C LYS A 73 -5.06 1.58 -11.64
N GLU A 74 -4.53 2.10 -12.75
CA GLU A 74 -4.82 3.46 -13.27
C GLU A 74 -6.31 3.82 -13.35
N LYS A 75 -7.18 2.84 -13.61
CA LYS A 75 -8.63 3.03 -13.80
C LYS A 75 -9.45 2.90 -12.51
N PHE A 76 -8.78 2.82 -11.36
CA PHE A 76 -9.47 2.78 -10.08
C PHE A 76 -9.98 4.19 -9.76
N GLU A 77 -11.29 4.38 -9.67
CA GLU A 77 -11.88 5.74 -9.52
C GLU A 77 -12.23 6.10 -8.07
N ASN A 78 -12.11 5.12 -7.15
CA ASN A 78 -12.52 5.30 -5.77
C ASN A 78 -11.55 6.21 -5.03
N LYS A 79 -12.07 7.25 -4.39
CA LYS A 79 -11.29 8.25 -3.65
C LYS A 79 -11.37 7.99 -2.16
N SER A 80 -10.28 8.25 -1.47
CA SER A 80 -10.21 8.24 -0.02
C SER A 80 -9.45 9.48 0.46
N ASN A 81 -9.90 10.02 1.60
CA ASN A 81 -9.29 11.18 2.27
C ASN A 81 -8.39 10.77 3.44
N ASN A 82 -8.25 9.47 3.72
CA ASN A 82 -7.44 8.96 4.83
C ASN A 82 -6.49 7.81 4.42
N LYS A 83 -6.66 7.23 3.23
CA LYS A 83 -5.79 6.17 2.71
C LYS A 83 -4.87 6.72 1.63
N SER A 84 -3.62 6.26 1.62
CA SER A 84 -2.68 6.51 0.53
C SER A 84 -3.03 5.63 -0.66
N ILE A 85 -3.39 6.26 -1.78
CA ILE A 85 -3.72 5.57 -3.02
C ILE A 85 -2.61 5.87 -4.02
N ILE A 86 -1.93 4.81 -4.46
CA ILE A 86 -0.81 4.89 -5.41
C ILE A 86 -1.25 4.17 -6.69
N TYR A 87 -1.40 4.94 -7.76
CA TYR A 87 -1.81 4.43 -9.07
C TYR A 87 -0.60 3.92 -9.83
N THR A 88 -0.71 2.73 -10.39
CA THR A 88 0.34 2.08 -11.16
C THR A 88 -0.21 1.35 -12.39
N SER A 89 0.65 1.16 -13.39
CA SER A 89 0.36 0.39 -14.59
C SER A 89 0.19 -1.11 -14.30
N ASN A 90 0.84 -1.63 -13.25
CA ASN A 90 0.76 -3.04 -12.85
C ASN A 90 0.85 -3.22 -11.32
N PRO A 91 -0.30 -3.20 -10.61
CA PRO A 91 -0.34 -3.28 -9.14
C PRO A 91 0.28 -4.54 -8.58
N LYS A 92 0.07 -5.69 -9.24
CA LYS A 92 0.62 -6.98 -8.80
C LYS A 92 2.14 -6.97 -8.88
N LEU A 93 2.71 -6.52 -10.00
CA LEU A 93 4.17 -6.43 -10.16
C LEU A 93 4.77 -5.44 -9.16
N ALA A 94 4.14 -4.26 -9.01
CA ALA A 94 4.57 -3.23 -8.07
C ALA A 94 4.69 -3.77 -6.64
N THR A 95 3.70 -4.50 -6.15
CA THR A 95 3.75 -5.08 -4.79
C THR A 95 4.81 -6.17 -4.64
N VAL A 96 5.04 -7.00 -5.67
CA VAL A 96 6.09 -8.03 -5.61
C VAL A 96 7.48 -7.41 -5.55
N LEU A 97 7.71 -6.27 -6.20
CA LEU A 97 9.01 -5.59 -6.20
C LEU A 97 9.29 -4.80 -4.91
N ILE A 98 8.27 -4.53 -4.09
CA ILE A 98 8.41 -3.85 -2.79
C ILE A 98 8.79 -4.84 -1.68
N LEU A 99 8.49 -6.13 -1.86
CA LEU A 99 8.83 -7.23 -0.95
C LEU A 99 10.31 -7.61 -1.04
#